data_AF-A0A2H5YMU5-F1
#
_entry.id   AF-A0A2H5YMU5-F1
#
_cell.length_a   1.000
_cell.length_b   1.000
_cell.length_c   1.000
_cell.angle_alpha   90.00
_cell.angle_beta   90.00
_cell.angle_gamma   90.00
#
_symmetry.space_group_name_H-M   'P 1'
#
loop_
_entity.id
_entity.type
_entity.pdbx_description
1 polymer ?
#
loop_
_entity_poly.entity_id
_entity_poly.type
_entity_poly.pdbx_seq_one_letter_code
_entity_poly.pdbx_strand_id
1 'polypeptide(L)'
;MERWLPLAAALCLLVAAACGGGGDGQDESVTVDGEVLTRKQFEQVKEMGAGVLDAMARQDWGDLYEHMDRDTRSVCSRQHFEGAWRDAFERVRQNLGDDWWEEPRALLIQAVAAIKAITWEEVKADPVRVQRRLDNLSRGLFGPSQDAGRQGVFEDVVYEDGKARLHKPHTCQGPPQT
;
A
#
# COMPACT_ATOMS: atom_id res chain seq x y z
N MET A 1 -7.63 -17.80 -3.62
CA MET A 1 -7.17 -16.64 -4.41
C MET A 1 -6.90 -15.53 -3.41
N GLU A 2 -5.66 -15.51 -2.94
CA GLU A 2 -5.16 -14.58 -1.93
C GLU A 2 -4.69 -13.28 -2.58
N ARG A 3 -4.56 -12.23 -1.76
CA ARG A 3 -3.91 -10.93 -2.02
C ARG A 3 -4.86 -10.04 -2.82
N TRP A 4 -5.26 -8.86 -2.35
CA TRP A 4 -4.64 -7.55 -2.62
C TRP A 4 -5.11 -6.48 -1.62
N LEU A 5 -5.50 -6.90 -0.41
CA LEU A 5 -6.37 -6.12 0.48
C LEU A 5 -5.74 -5.25 1.61
N PRO A 6 -4.42 -5.03 1.76
CA PRO A 6 -3.92 -4.34 2.96
C PRO A 6 -3.99 -2.80 2.91
N LEU A 7 -4.29 -2.15 1.79
CA LEU A 7 -4.17 -0.68 1.69
C LEU A 7 -5.14 0.13 2.58
N ALA A 8 -6.22 -0.49 3.06
CA ALA A 8 -7.22 0.15 3.92
C ALA A 8 -6.81 0.29 5.39
N ALA A 9 -6.28 -0.80 5.93
CA ALA A 9 -5.95 -0.88 7.34
C ALA A 9 -4.45 -0.63 7.59
N ALA A 10 -3.70 -0.29 6.52
CA ALA A 10 -2.29 0.12 6.50
C ALA A 10 -2.03 1.47 7.18
N LEU A 11 -2.97 1.95 7.99
CA LEU A 11 -2.84 3.22 8.71
C LEU A 11 -3.10 3.05 10.21
N CYS A 12 -3.13 1.81 10.72
CA CYS A 12 -3.74 1.51 12.02
C CYS A 12 -2.86 0.77 13.02
N LEU A 13 -1.64 0.35 12.70
CA LEU A 13 -0.80 -0.44 13.60
C LEU A 13 0.70 -0.17 13.32
N LEU A 14 1.38 0.61 14.15
CA LEU A 14 2.78 0.99 13.95
C LEU A 14 3.64 0.82 15.22
N VAL A 15 4.42 -0.25 15.31
CA VAL A 15 5.70 -0.42 16.08
C VAL A 15 6.49 -1.53 15.33
N ALA A 16 7.82 -1.67 15.28
CA ALA A 16 8.95 -1.14 16.03
C ALA A 16 10.17 -0.97 15.12
N ALA A 17 10.82 0.18 15.20
CA ALA A 17 12.27 0.27 15.01
C ALA A 17 12.81 1.42 15.87
N ALA A 18 12.70 1.26 17.19
CA ALA A 18 13.60 1.96 18.10
C ALA A 18 14.93 1.21 18.07
N CYS A 19 15.82 1.58 17.15
CA CYS A 19 17.26 1.58 17.40
C CYS A 19 18.01 2.31 16.28
N GLY A 20 18.59 3.46 16.62
CA GLY A 20 19.72 4.04 15.88
C GLY A 20 19.41 5.34 15.14
N GLY A 21 19.75 6.46 15.79
CA GLY A 21 19.96 7.73 15.09
C GLY A 21 19.39 8.92 15.83
N GLY A 22 20.13 9.41 16.84
CA GLY A 22 19.87 10.72 17.43
C GLY A 22 19.95 11.82 16.37
N GLY A 23 18.99 12.74 16.44
CA GLY A 23 18.92 13.93 15.60
C GLY A 23 17.81 14.83 16.13
N ASP A 24 18.15 16.09 16.36
CA ASP A 24 17.35 17.11 17.01
C ASP A 24 15.92 17.26 16.45
N GLY A 25 14.96 17.36 17.37
CA GLY A 25 13.53 17.56 17.10
C GLY A 25 12.73 16.32 17.46
N GLN A 26 11.97 16.38 18.56
CA GLN A 26 11.03 15.31 18.91
C GLN A 26 10.03 15.15 17.75
N ASP A 27 10.20 14.12 16.93
CA ASP A 27 9.21 13.72 15.94
C ASP A 27 7.89 13.50 16.69
N GLU A 28 6.88 14.31 16.39
CA GLU A 28 5.56 14.18 17.02
C GLU A 28 5.04 12.75 16.86
N SER A 29 4.44 12.20 17.91
CA SER A 29 3.90 10.85 17.89
C SER A 29 2.52 10.77 18.54
N VAL A 30 1.76 9.74 18.17
CA VAL A 30 0.46 9.38 18.75
C VAL A 30 0.45 7.88 19.03
N THR A 31 -0.26 7.46 20.07
CA THR A 31 -0.50 6.04 20.34
C THR A 31 -1.82 5.60 19.72
N VAL A 32 -1.77 4.59 18.85
CA VAL A 32 -2.94 3.97 18.20
C VAL A 32 -2.94 2.50 18.59
N ASP A 33 -3.99 2.01 19.25
CA ASP A 33 -4.12 0.59 19.65
C ASP A 33 -2.92 0.01 20.42
N GLY A 34 -2.25 0.84 21.23
CA GLY A 34 -1.07 0.46 22.02
C GLY A 34 0.28 0.69 21.31
N GLU A 35 0.23 1.12 20.06
CA GLU A 35 1.37 1.25 19.15
C GLU A 35 1.74 2.73 18.92
N VAL A 36 3.03 3.08 18.90
CA VAL A 36 3.50 4.47 18.74
C VAL A 36 3.81 4.79 17.28
N LEU A 37 2.97 5.64 16.69
CA LEU A 37 3.15 6.16 15.35
C LEU A 37 3.83 7.53 15.37
N THR A 38 4.93 7.71 14.65
CA THR A 38 5.53 9.04 14.44
C THR A 38 4.98 9.74 13.20
N ARG A 39 4.98 11.08 13.21
CA ARG A 39 4.59 11.89 12.04
C ARG A 39 5.37 11.49 10.79
N LYS A 40 6.67 11.24 10.93
CA LYS A 40 7.53 10.83 9.82
C LYS A 40 7.11 9.48 9.25
N GLN A 41 6.84 8.48 10.09
CA GLN A 41 6.36 7.18 9.65
C GLN A 41 5.01 7.28 8.95
N PHE A 42 4.10 8.10 9.47
CA PHE A 42 2.81 8.37 8.85
C PHE A 42 2.96 8.96 7.45
N GLU A 43 3.76 10.01 7.31
CA GLU A 43 3.99 10.66 6.01
C GLU A 43 4.65 9.71 5.00
N GLN A 44 5.61 8.88 5.44
CA GLN A 44 6.25 7.88 4.58
C GLN A 44 5.27 6.80 4.08
N VAL A 45 4.39 6.31 4.96
CA VAL A 45 3.38 5.31 4.58
C VAL A 45 2.32 5.93 3.68
N LYS A 46 1.90 7.17 3.97
CA LYS A 46 0.95 7.93 3.14
C LYS A 46 1.51 8.15 1.74
N GLU A 47 2.78 8.54 1.62
CA GLU A 47 3.46 8.72 0.34
C GLU A 47 3.58 7.41 -0.43
N MET A 48 4.03 6.34 0.23
CA MET A 48 4.17 5.02 -0.38
C MET A 48 2.82 4.46 -0.87
N GLY A 49 1.78 4.50 -0.03
CA GLY A 49 0.44 4.01 -0.40
C GLY A 49 -0.18 4.81 -1.56
N ALA A 50 -0.04 6.14 -1.54
CA ALA A 50 -0.50 6.97 -2.64
C ALA A 50 0.31 6.74 -3.93
N GLY A 51 1.62 6.52 -3.83
CA GLY A 51 2.48 6.21 -4.98
C GLY A 51 2.14 4.88 -5.64
N VAL A 52 1.93 3.82 -4.84
CA VAL A 52 1.50 2.50 -5.33
C VAL A 52 0.19 2.60 -6.13
N LEU A 53 -0.83 3.28 -5.58
CA LEU A 53 -2.12 3.42 -6.27
C LEU A 53 -2.03 4.29 -7.53
N ASP A 54 -1.23 5.35 -7.52
CA ASP A 54 -1.01 6.23 -8.67
C ASP A 54 -0.27 5.49 -9.79
N ALA A 55 0.79 4.73 -9.46
CA ALA A 55 1.50 3.86 -10.39
C ALA A 55 0.56 2.82 -11.02
N MET A 56 -0.30 2.17 -10.21
CA MET A 56 -1.33 1.27 -10.72
C MET A 56 -2.31 1.97 -11.66
N ALA A 57 -2.83 3.15 -11.28
CA ALA A 57 -3.79 3.91 -12.10
C ALA A 57 -3.22 4.31 -13.47
N ARG A 58 -1.92 4.59 -13.51
CA ARG A 58 -1.16 4.93 -14.73
C ARG A 58 -0.66 3.72 -15.50
N GLN A 59 -0.80 2.52 -14.93
CA GLN A 59 -0.19 1.28 -15.44
C GLN A 59 1.34 1.39 -15.56
N ASP A 60 1.97 2.17 -14.69
CA ASP A 60 3.42 2.31 -14.60
C ASP A 60 3.99 1.23 -13.67
N TRP A 61 4.17 0.04 -14.20
CA TRP A 61 4.68 -1.12 -13.45
C TRP A 61 6.13 -0.93 -12.98
N GLY A 62 6.89 -0.08 -13.67
CA GLY A 62 8.25 0.26 -13.30
C GLY A 62 8.28 1.12 -12.05
N ASP A 63 7.43 2.15 -11.99
CA ASP A 63 7.26 2.97 -10.80
C ASP A 63 6.67 2.17 -9.62
N LEU A 64 5.70 1.29 -9.90
CA LEU A 64 5.17 0.35 -8.89
C LEU A 64 6.27 -0.54 -8.30
N TYR A 65 7.18 -1.05 -9.14
CA TYR A 65 8.34 -1.83 -8.69
C TYR A 65 9.27 -1.00 -7.79
N GLU A 66 9.42 0.30 -8.07
CA GLU A 66 10.21 1.20 -7.23
C GLU A 66 9.60 1.45 -5.85
N HIS A 67 8.37 1.01 -5.57
CA HIS A 67 7.80 0.99 -4.22
C HIS A 67 8.06 -0.31 -3.44
N MET A 68 8.56 -1.37 -4.09
CA MET A 68 8.85 -2.65 -3.43
C MET A 68 10.12 -2.57 -2.58
N ASP A 69 10.21 -3.39 -1.53
CA ASP A 69 11.38 -3.50 -0.66
C ASP A 69 12.51 -4.30 -1.32
N ARG A 70 13.70 -4.30 -0.71
CA ARG A 70 14.87 -4.98 -1.26
C ARG A 70 14.66 -6.48 -1.41
N ASP A 71 14.04 -7.12 -0.43
CA ASP A 71 13.85 -8.57 -0.44
C ASP A 71 12.92 -8.98 -1.58
N THR A 72 11.83 -8.26 -1.82
CA THR A 72 10.94 -8.46 -2.97
C THR A 72 11.67 -8.29 -4.29
N ARG A 73 12.51 -7.25 -4.41
CA ARG A 73 13.32 -7.02 -5.62
C ARG A 73 14.42 -8.06 -5.83
N SER A 74 14.90 -8.69 -4.75
CA SER A 74 15.92 -9.73 -4.84
C SER A 74 15.37 -11.04 -5.40
N VAL A 75 14.11 -11.35 -5.09
CA VAL A 75 13.44 -12.57 -5.59
C VAL A 75 12.83 -12.37 -6.98
N CYS A 76 12.71 -11.13 -7.44
CA CYS A 76 12.01 -10.80 -8.66
C CYS A 76 12.67 -9.66 -9.40
N SER A 77 13.24 -9.96 -10.57
CA SER A 77 13.78 -8.91 -11.42
C SER A 77 12.68 -7.96 -11.88
N ARG A 78 13.04 -6.68 -12.04
CA ARG A 78 12.15 -5.65 -12.56
C ARG A 78 11.46 -6.07 -13.86
N GLN A 79 12.20 -6.65 -14.81
CA GLN A 79 11.64 -7.12 -16.08
C GLN A 79 10.57 -8.20 -15.88
N HIS A 80 10.80 -9.15 -14.98
CA HIS A 80 9.83 -10.22 -14.68
C HIS A 80 8.56 -9.64 -14.02
N PHE A 81 8.73 -8.73 -13.07
CA PHE A 81 7.61 -8.03 -12.43
C PHE A 81 6.76 -7.26 -13.43
N GLU A 82 7.39 -6.38 -14.23
CA GLU A 82 6.70 -5.56 -15.22
C GLU A 82 5.98 -6.43 -16.27
N GLY A 83 6.61 -7.53 -16.71
CA GLY A 83 6.02 -8.49 -17.64
C GLY A 83 4.80 -9.19 -17.05
N ALA A 84 4.92 -9.74 -15.84
CA ALA A 84 3.82 -10.45 -15.19
C ALA A 84 2.57 -9.57 -15.00
N TRP A 85 2.76 -8.31 -14.59
CA TRP A 85 1.68 -7.35 -14.43
C TRP A 85 1.06 -6.90 -15.75
N ARG A 86 1.89 -6.59 -16.74
CA ARG A 86 1.42 -6.24 -18.09
C ARG A 86 0.59 -7.37 -18.68
N ASP A 87 1.06 -8.61 -18.57
CA ASP A 87 0.36 -9.79 -19.07
C ASP A 87 -0.94 -10.06 -18.30
N ALA A 88 -0.93 -9.88 -16.97
CA ALA A 88 -2.15 -10.02 -16.16
C ALA A 88 -3.19 -8.98 -16.58
N PHE A 89 -2.77 -7.72 -16.73
CA PHE A 89 -3.63 -6.62 -17.12
C PHE A 89 -4.19 -6.81 -18.54
N GLU A 90 -3.35 -7.25 -19.47
CA GLU A 90 -3.75 -7.60 -20.83
C GLU A 90 -4.78 -8.73 -20.86
N ARG A 91 -4.61 -9.76 -20.03
CA ARG A 91 -5.61 -10.84 -19.91
C ARG A 91 -6.96 -10.32 -19.40
N VAL A 92 -6.98 -9.41 -18.43
CA VAL A 92 -8.24 -8.82 -17.95
C VAL A 92 -8.88 -7.99 -19.06
N ARG A 93 -8.09 -7.19 -19.77
CA ARG A 93 -8.53 -6.39 -20.93
C ARG A 93 -9.13 -7.25 -22.04
N GLN A 94 -8.49 -8.37 -22.39
CA GLN A 94 -9.03 -9.30 -23.39
C GLN A 94 -10.37 -9.93 -22.99
N ASN A 95 -10.63 -10.10 -21.69
CA ASN A 95 -11.88 -10.68 -21.21
C ASN A 95 -13.00 -9.66 -20.99
N LEU A 96 -12.66 -8.42 -20.59
CA LEU A 96 -13.65 -7.40 -20.19
C LEU A 96 -13.81 -6.25 -21.21
N GLY A 97 -12.99 -6.21 -22.27
CA GLY A 97 -12.96 -5.13 -23.27
C GLY A 97 -11.88 -4.10 -22.97
N ASP A 98 -11.79 -3.02 -23.74
CA ASP A 98 -10.81 -1.94 -23.48
C ASP A 98 -11.33 -0.94 -22.42
N ASP A 99 -12.64 -0.70 -22.36
CA ASP A 99 -13.25 0.34 -21.52
C ASP A 99 -13.39 -0.06 -20.04
N TRP A 100 -13.23 -1.34 -19.70
CA TRP A 100 -13.39 -1.84 -18.33
C TRP A 100 -12.49 -1.13 -17.31
N TRP A 101 -11.36 -0.57 -17.75
CA TRP A 101 -10.38 0.05 -16.87
C TRP A 101 -10.76 1.46 -16.43
N GLU A 102 -11.63 2.15 -17.16
CA GLU A 102 -11.89 3.58 -16.89
C GLU A 102 -12.51 3.80 -15.50
N GLU A 103 -13.45 2.95 -15.08
CA GLU A 103 -14.06 3.03 -13.76
C GLU A 103 -13.06 2.68 -12.62
N PRO A 104 -12.37 1.52 -12.64
CA PRO A 104 -11.33 1.21 -11.66
C PRO A 104 -10.24 2.29 -11.58
N ARG A 105 -9.79 2.81 -12.73
CA ARG A 105 -8.81 3.90 -12.79
C ARG A 105 -9.31 5.16 -12.09
N ALA A 106 -10.55 5.56 -12.35
CA ALA A 106 -11.15 6.73 -11.71
C ALA A 106 -11.24 6.56 -10.18
N LEU A 107 -11.56 5.35 -9.71
CA LEU A 107 -11.58 5.04 -8.28
C LEU A 107 -10.18 5.10 -7.66
N LEU A 108 -9.15 4.58 -8.34
CA LEU A 108 -7.76 4.67 -7.88
C LEU A 108 -7.30 6.13 -7.77
N ILE A 109 -7.61 6.98 -8.75
CA ILE A 109 -7.29 8.41 -8.72
C ILE A 109 -7.97 9.10 -7.54
N GLN A 110 -9.25 8.81 -7.30
CA GLN A 110 -9.98 9.33 -6.14
C GLN A 110 -9.35 8.86 -4.83
N ALA A 111 -8.90 7.61 -4.77
CA ALA A 111 -8.24 7.06 -3.59
C ALA A 111 -6.90 7.73 -3.30
N VAL A 112 -6.08 7.97 -4.33
CA VAL A 112 -4.83 8.75 -4.22
C VAL A 112 -5.10 10.14 -3.64
N ALA A 113 -6.10 10.85 -4.17
CA ALA A 113 -6.48 12.17 -3.67
C ALA A 113 -6.97 12.11 -2.22
N ALA A 114 -7.78 11.10 -1.88
CA ALA A 114 -8.31 10.90 -0.54
C ALA A 114 -7.20 10.61 0.49
N ILE A 115 -6.23 9.77 0.14
CA ILE A 115 -5.07 9.44 1.01
C ILE A 115 -4.19 10.67 1.20
N LYS A 116 -3.84 11.38 0.11
CA LYS A 116 -3.00 12.59 0.18
C LYS A 116 -3.64 13.71 1.00
N ALA A 117 -4.97 13.76 1.05
CA ALA A 117 -5.71 14.73 1.85
C ALA A 117 -5.70 14.44 3.35
N ILE A 118 -5.28 13.24 3.79
CA ILE A 118 -5.19 12.92 5.22
C ILE A 118 -4.00 13.68 5.82
N THR A 119 -4.29 14.44 6.87
CA THR A 119 -3.30 15.22 7.60
C THR A 119 -2.88 14.51 8.88
N TRP A 120 -1.68 14.84 9.36
CA TRP A 120 -1.20 14.40 10.67
C TRP A 120 -2.13 14.81 11.81
N GLU A 121 -2.70 16.02 11.75
CA GLU A 121 -3.61 16.54 12.78
C GLU A 121 -4.90 15.73 12.87
N GLU A 122 -5.45 15.28 11.74
CA GLU A 122 -6.61 14.37 11.73
C GLU A 122 -6.30 13.03 12.39
N VAL A 123 -5.12 12.46 12.10
CA VAL A 123 -4.66 11.18 12.68
C VAL A 123 -4.45 11.32 14.18
N LYS A 124 -3.83 12.42 14.62
CA LYS A 124 -3.58 12.71 16.03
C LYS A 124 -4.88 12.92 16.81
N ALA A 125 -5.88 13.56 16.19
CA ALA A 125 -7.16 13.84 16.83
C ALA A 125 -8.07 12.60 16.93
N ASP A 126 -8.17 11.82 15.86
CA ASP A 126 -9.03 10.63 15.81
C ASP A 126 -8.50 9.59 14.79
N PRO A 127 -7.52 8.75 15.20
CA PRO A 127 -6.92 7.78 14.29
C PRO A 127 -7.92 6.70 13.84
N VAL A 128 -8.90 6.37 14.68
CA VAL A 128 -9.95 5.37 14.39
C VAL A 128 -10.90 5.88 13.29
N ARG A 129 -11.20 7.19 13.27
CA ARG A 129 -11.97 7.78 12.17
C ARG A 129 -11.21 7.77 10.86
N VAL A 130 -9.92 8.08 10.89
CA VAL A 130 -9.05 8.02 9.70
C VAL A 130 -9.00 6.59 9.15
N GLN A 131 -8.74 5.60 10.02
CA GLN A 131 -8.81 4.18 9.70
C GLN A 131 -10.10 3.80 8.99
N ARG A 132 -11.25 4.12 9.59
CA ARG A 132 -12.56 3.74 9.05
C ARG A 132 -12.80 4.36 7.66
N ARG A 133 -12.29 5.57 7.42
CA ARG A 133 -12.37 6.23 6.11
C ARG A 133 -11.55 5.47 5.06
N LEU A 134 -10.38 4.97 5.42
CA LEU A 134 -9.52 4.19 4.53
C LEU A 134 -10.07 2.77 4.31
N ASP A 135 -10.62 2.14 5.34
CA ASP A 135 -11.36 0.88 5.26
C ASP A 135 -12.53 0.98 4.28
N ASN A 136 -13.28 2.09 4.34
CA ASN A 136 -14.36 2.34 3.39
C ASN A 136 -13.83 2.54 1.96
N LEU A 137 -12.73 3.27 1.82
CA LEU A 137 -12.11 3.53 0.52
C LEU A 137 -11.63 2.23 -0.15
N SER A 138 -10.91 1.39 0.59
CA SER A 138 -10.44 0.10 0.08
C SER A 138 -11.58 -0.86 -0.24
N ARG A 139 -12.63 -0.90 0.59
CA ARG A 139 -13.83 -1.69 0.27
C ARG A 139 -14.49 -1.24 -1.03
N GLY A 140 -14.47 0.06 -1.32
CA GLY A 140 -14.93 0.60 -2.61
C GLY A 140 -14.06 0.19 -3.79
N LEU A 141 -12.75 0.04 -3.59
CA LEU A 141 -11.79 -0.36 -4.63
C LEU A 141 -11.75 -1.87 -4.90
N PHE A 142 -11.79 -2.67 -3.83
CA PHE A 142 -11.46 -4.10 -3.88
C PHE A 142 -12.61 -5.01 -3.44
N GLY A 143 -13.76 -4.44 -3.07
CA GLY A 143 -14.90 -5.17 -2.53
C GLY A 143 -14.75 -5.53 -1.04
N PRO A 144 -15.73 -6.23 -0.45
CA PRO A 144 -15.65 -6.70 0.92
C PRO A 144 -14.56 -7.78 1.07
N SER A 145 -13.68 -7.64 2.07
CA SER A 145 -12.71 -8.69 2.39
C SER A 145 -13.42 -9.90 2.99
N GLN A 146 -13.11 -11.10 2.49
CA GLN A 146 -13.62 -12.35 3.09
C GLN A 146 -12.81 -12.79 4.32
N ASP A 147 -11.60 -12.24 4.49
CA ASP A 147 -10.75 -12.47 5.65
C ASP A 147 -10.79 -11.24 6.58
N ALA A 148 -11.62 -11.33 7.61
CA ALA A 148 -11.56 -10.49 8.81
C ALA A 148 -10.72 -11.16 9.92
N GLY A 149 -9.86 -12.12 9.55
CA GLY A 149 -8.89 -12.74 10.44
C GLY A 149 -7.64 -11.88 10.53
N ARG A 150 -7.12 -11.69 11.75
CA ARG A 150 -5.88 -10.97 12.08
C ARG A 150 -4.69 -11.36 11.17
N GLN A 151 -4.55 -10.74 10.01
CA GLN A 151 -3.27 -10.56 9.33
C GLN A 151 -2.89 -9.10 9.54
N GLY A 152 -1.71 -8.88 10.13
CA GLY A 152 -1.22 -7.55 10.44
C GLY A 152 -1.06 -6.76 9.15
N VAL A 153 -1.65 -5.58 9.09
CA VAL A 153 -1.81 -4.83 7.84
C VAL A 153 -0.50 -4.19 7.35
N PHE A 154 0.54 -4.27 8.18
CA PHE A 154 1.91 -3.84 7.91
C PHE A 154 2.89 -5.03 7.84
N GLU A 155 2.40 -6.28 7.80
CA GLU A 155 3.28 -7.43 7.51
C GLU A 155 4.02 -7.24 6.17
N ASP A 156 3.42 -6.44 5.28
CA ASP A 156 3.97 -6.11 3.98
C ASP A 156 4.63 -4.72 3.94
N VAL A 157 4.85 -4.01 5.06
CA VAL A 157 5.52 -2.69 5.03
C VAL A 157 6.85 -2.76 5.75
N VAL A 158 7.93 -2.44 5.03
CA VAL A 158 9.28 -2.38 5.57
C VAL A 158 9.83 -0.97 5.42
N TYR A 159 10.61 -0.50 6.39
CA TYR A 159 11.29 0.78 6.32
C TYR A 159 12.74 0.58 5.89
N GLU A 160 13.07 1.10 4.71
CA GLU A 160 14.40 0.95 4.10
C GLU A 160 14.86 2.29 3.54
N ASP A 161 16.13 2.63 3.75
CA ASP A 161 16.75 3.84 3.18
C ASP A 161 15.93 5.13 3.45
N GLY A 162 15.30 5.19 4.62
CA GLY A 162 14.46 6.33 5.02
C GLY A 162 13.11 6.42 4.31
N LYS A 163 12.61 5.34 3.70
CA LYS A 163 11.31 5.27 3.01
C LYS A 163 10.51 4.06 3.46
N ALA A 164 9.19 4.17 3.45
CA ALA A 164 8.32 3.00 3.53
C ALA A 164 8.32 2.26 2.19
N ARG A 165 8.41 0.94 2.23
CA ARG A 165 8.46 0.02 1.08
C ARG A 165 7.49 -1.12 1.26
N LEU A 166 7.03 -1.69 0.15
CA LEU A 166 6.13 -2.84 0.15
C LEU A 166 6.93 -4.16 0.07
N HIS A 167 6.79 -5.02 1.08
CA HIS A 167 7.31 -6.37 1.14
C HIS A 167 6.28 -7.38 0.60
N LYS A 168 6.47 -7.82 -0.64
CA LYS A 168 5.63 -8.78 -1.35
C LYS A 168 6.48 -9.78 -2.13
N PRO A 169 7.32 -10.61 -1.48
CA PRO A 169 8.19 -11.55 -2.18
C PRO A 169 7.42 -12.55 -3.06
N HIS A 170 6.14 -12.77 -2.78
CA HIS A 170 5.28 -13.66 -3.54
C HIS A 170 4.59 -13.04 -4.76
N THR A 171 4.64 -11.72 -4.99
CA THR A 171 3.96 -11.11 -6.17
C THR A 171 4.55 -11.53 -7.51
N CYS A 172 5.70 -12.21 -7.49
CA CYS A 172 6.37 -12.72 -8.69
C CYS A 172 6.17 -14.21 -8.94
N GLN A 173 5.48 -14.89 -8.04
CA GLN A 173 4.96 -16.21 -8.31
C GLN A 173 3.67 -16.02 -9.12
N GLY A 174 3.73 -16.29 -10.43
CA GLY A 174 2.53 -16.43 -11.24
C GLY A 174 1.58 -17.49 -10.64
N PRO A 175 0.33 -17.60 -11.12
CA PRO A 175 -0.55 -18.67 -10.66
C PRO A 175 0.16 -20.03 -10.76
N PRO A 176 -0.07 -20.95 -9.81
CA PRO A 176 0.48 -22.30 -9.91
C PRO A 176 0.12 -22.84 -11.29
N GLN A 177 1.11 -23.34 -12.02
CA GLN A 177 0.85 -24.01 -13.28
C GLN A 177 0.05 -25.27 -12.96
N THR A 178 -1.24 -25.23 -13.27
CA THR A 178 -2.17 -26.36 -13.28
C THR A 178 -2.38 -26.83 -14.69
#